data_AF-A0A2T2VLH2-F1
#
_entry.id   AF-A0A2T2VLH2-F1
#
_cell.length_a   1.000
_cell.length_b   1.000
_cell.length_c   1.000
_cell.angle_alpha   90.00
_cell.angle_beta   90.00
_cell.angle_gamma   90.00
#
_symmetry.space_group_name_H-M   'P 1'
#
loop_
_entity.id
_entity.type
_entity.pdbx_description
1 polymer ?
#
loop_
_entity_poly.entity_id
_entity_poly.type
_entity_poly.pdbx_seq_one_letter_code
_entity_poly.pdbx_strand_id
1 'polypeptide(L)'
;KCKYVAKFHRLKFPKLALIDNKSIMVRHLVLLLAVGFIFATACTKDQAVPPGNGKNQNNKSANNICDSIKPSFQNTIQPIFAANCAISGCHDQQSKADGRIYKTFKQIKDGVNNEPVLCAIKNESGCLQMPRGGRPLPDSTIQKIECWQENGAPKN
;
A
#
# COMPACT_ATOMS: atom_id res chain seq x y z
N LYS A 1 21.29 -48.62 59.34
CA LYS A 1 21.86 -48.95 58.01
C LYS A 1 20.71 -49.42 57.11
N CYS A 2 20.27 -48.60 56.14
CA CYS A 2 19.54 -49.06 54.96
C CYS A 2 19.96 -48.15 53.80
N LYS A 3 20.67 -48.73 52.83
CA LYS A 3 21.18 -48.06 51.62
C LYS A 3 20.14 -48.28 50.52
N TYR A 4 19.58 -47.21 49.96
CA TYR A 4 18.84 -47.29 48.70
C TYR A 4 19.80 -46.96 47.55
N VAL A 5 19.99 -47.94 46.65
CA VAL A 5 20.81 -47.81 45.45
C VAL A 5 19.87 -47.55 44.27
N ALA A 6 19.96 -46.37 43.65
CA ALA A 6 19.18 -46.01 42.47
C ALA A 6 19.83 -46.59 41.21
N LYS A 7 19.05 -47.37 40.44
CA LYS A 7 19.42 -48.02 39.18
C LYS A 7 19.19 -47.05 38.02
N PHE A 8 20.26 -46.50 37.44
CA PHE A 8 20.19 -45.62 36.26
C PHE A 8 20.04 -46.46 34.98
N HIS A 9 18.91 -46.29 34.27
CA HIS A 9 18.74 -46.77 32.90
C HIS A 9 19.51 -45.86 31.93
N ARG A 10 20.37 -46.46 31.09
CA ARG A 10 21.07 -45.76 30.00
C ARG A 10 20.09 -45.43 28.87
N LEU A 11 19.83 -44.15 28.63
CA LEU A 11 19.20 -43.67 27.40
C LEU A 11 20.25 -43.57 26.29
N LYS A 12 19.92 -44.13 25.13
CA LYS A 12 20.77 -44.22 23.94
C LYS A 12 20.44 -43.03 23.04
N PHE A 13 21.35 -42.07 22.92
CA PHE A 13 21.18 -40.91 22.04
C PHE A 13 21.61 -41.26 20.60
N PRO A 14 20.84 -40.89 19.56
CA PRO A 14 21.27 -41.02 18.17
C PRO A 14 22.37 -40.02 17.84
N LYS A 15 23.35 -40.46 17.03
CA LYS A 15 24.44 -39.63 16.51
C LYS A 15 23.87 -38.47 15.67
N LEU A 16 24.10 -37.24 16.11
CA LEU A 16 23.89 -36.03 15.29
C LEU A 16 24.87 -36.06 14.12
N ALA A 17 24.34 -36.13 12.90
CA ALA A 17 25.11 -35.94 11.67
C ALA A 17 25.47 -34.45 11.54
N LEU A 18 26.76 -34.14 11.51
CA LEU A 18 27.29 -32.82 11.14
C LEU A 18 27.11 -32.64 9.63
N ILE A 19 26.30 -31.65 9.24
CA ILE A 19 26.08 -31.28 7.84
C ILE A 19 27.20 -30.29 7.46
N ASP A 20 27.99 -30.61 6.44
CA ASP A 20 29.13 -29.79 6.01
C ASP A 20 28.69 -28.45 5.37
N ASN A 21 29.01 -27.33 6.04
CA ASN A 21 28.71 -25.95 5.66
C ASN A 21 29.21 -25.53 4.26
N LYS A 22 30.18 -26.26 3.68
CA LYS A 22 30.66 -26.02 2.30
C LYS A 22 29.57 -26.26 1.25
N SER A 23 28.69 -27.24 1.48
CA SER A 23 27.59 -27.58 0.56
C SER A 23 26.44 -26.57 0.59
N ILE A 24 26.25 -25.89 1.73
CA ILE A 24 25.22 -24.84 1.94
C ILE A 24 25.64 -23.54 1.25
N MET A 25 26.91 -23.14 1.37
CA MET A 25 27.44 -21.93 0.72
C MET A 25 27.35 -21.99 -0.81
N VAL A 26 27.66 -23.14 -1.43
CA VAL A 26 27.59 -23.32 -2.89
C VAL A 26 26.14 -23.30 -3.40
N ARG A 27 25.18 -23.86 -2.63
CA ARG A 27 23.74 -23.78 -2.97
C ARG A 27 23.19 -22.36 -2.92
N HIS A 28 23.61 -21.55 -1.94
CA HIS A 28 23.20 -20.14 -1.86
C HIS A 28 23.89 -19.28 -2.93
N LEU A 29 25.15 -19.57 -3.27
CA LEU A 29 25.88 -18.86 -4.34
C LEU A 29 25.27 -19.13 -5.73
N VAL A 30 24.86 -20.37 -6.01
CA VAL A 30 24.20 -20.75 -7.27
C VAL A 30 22.78 -20.17 -7.37
N LEU A 31 22.04 -20.09 -6.26
CA LEU A 31 20.71 -19.47 -6.24
C LEU A 31 20.76 -17.93 -6.39
N LEU A 32 21.78 -17.26 -5.86
CA LEU A 32 21.95 -15.81 -6.00
C LEU A 32 22.34 -15.40 -7.43
N LEU A 33 23.11 -16.21 -8.14
CA LEU A 33 23.47 -15.97 -9.54
C LEU A 33 22.29 -16.19 -10.51
N ALA A 34 21.31 -17.02 -10.16
CA ALA A 34 20.11 -17.25 -10.97
C ALA A 34 19.04 -16.13 -10.85
N VAL A 35 19.04 -15.37 -9.74
CA VAL A 35 18.09 -14.26 -9.50
C VAL A 35 18.60 -12.91 -10.08
N GLY A 36 19.90 -12.82 -10.41
CA GLY A 36 20.53 -11.60 -10.92
C GLY A 36 20.30 -11.26 -12.39
N PHE A 37 19.62 -12.10 -13.18
CA PHE A 37 19.48 -11.92 -14.64
C PHE A 37 18.06 -11.52 -15.12
N ILE A 38 17.13 -11.18 -14.22
CA ILE A 38 15.75 -10.77 -14.55
C ILE A 38 15.41 -9.41 -13.93
N PHE A 39 16.26 -8.41 -14.15
CA PHE A 39 15.96 -6.99 -13.84
C PHE A 39 16.33 -6.06 -15.00
N ALA A 40 16.22 -6.55 -16.23
CA ALA A 40 16.46 -5.78 -17.44
C ALA A 40 15.19 -5.68 -18.29
N THR A 41 14.07 -5.23 -17.72
CA THR A 41 12.94 -4.71 -18.51
C THR A 41 12.25 -3.54 -17.80
N ALA A 42 12.39 -2.37 -18.43
CA ALA A 42 11.44 -1.25 -18.50
C ALA A 42 11.08 -0.50 -17.21
N CYS A 43 11.93 0.45 -16.83
CA CYS A 43 11.40 1.74 -16.33
C CYS A 43 10.98 2.56 -17.57
N THR A 44 9.68 2.69 -17.86
CA THR A 44 9.24 3.85 -18.63
C THR A 44 9.41 5.05 -17.71
N LYS A 45 10.26 6.00 -18.12
CA LYS A 45 10.24 7.34 -17.53
C LYS A 45 8.89 7.93 -17.89
N ASP A 46 7.93 7.86 -16.97
CA ASP A 46 6.77 8.72 -17.05
C ASP A 46 7.29 10.14 -16.85
N GLN A 47 7.32 10.87 -17.95
CA GLN A 47 7.64 12.29 -17.95
C GLN A 47 6.62 12.94 -17.02
N ALA A 48 7.10 13.51 -15.91
CA ALA A 48 6.34 14.53 -15.21
C ALA A 48 6.02 15.60 -16.27
N VAL A 49 4.75 15.66 -16.66
CA VAL A 49 4.28 16.71 -17.56
C VAL A 49 4.67 18.03 -16.91
N PRO A 50 5.43 18.92 -17.59
CA PRO A 50 5.70 20.25 -17.07
C PRO A 50 4.36 20.94 -16.76
N PRO A 51 4.29 21.88 -15.79
CA PRO A 51 3.04 22.53 -15.40
C PRO A 51 2.45 23.29 -16.59
N GLY A 52 1.62 22.58 -17.36
CA GLY A 52 0.83 23.09 -18.45
C GLY A 52 -0.34 23.83 -17.83
N ASN A 53 -0.31 25.15 -17.99
CA ASN A 53 -1.38 26.06 -17.64
C ASN A 53 -2.63 25.68 -18.45
N GLY A 54 -3.48 24.83 -17.88
CA GLY A 54 -4.71 24.33 -18.49
C GLY A 54 -5.95 24.86 -17.78
N LYS A 55 -6.00 26.15 -17.44
CA LYS A 55 -7.27 26.80 -17.12
C LYS A 55 -8.01 27.06 -18.43
N ASN A 56 -8.84 26.11 -18.84
CA ASN A 56 -10.02 26.42 -19.64
C ASN A 56 -11.22 25.64 -19.09
N GLN A 57 -11.72 26.12 -17.95
CA GLN A 57 -13.12 25.89 -17.62
C GLN A 57 -13.93 26.78 -18.54
N ASN A 58 -14.55 26.20 -19.57
CA ASN A 58 -15.71 26.72 -20.30
C ASN A 58 -16.17 25.63 -21.27
N ASN A 59 -16.96 24.67 -20.78
CA ASN A 59 -18.09 24.04 -21.49
C ASN A 59 -18.62 22.86 -20.67
N LYS A 60 -19.67 23.15 -19.90
CA LYS A 60 -20.65 22.17 -19.46
C LYS A 60 -21.36 21.62 -20.71
N SER A 61 -20.73 20.69 -21.42
CA SER A 61 -21.31 19.72 -22.36
C SER A 61 -20.19 18.97 -23.10
N ALA A 62 -19.46 18.14 -22.36
CA ALA A 62 -18.65 17.04 -22.85
C ALA A 62 -18.70 16.00 -21.72
N ASN A 63 -19.01 14.73 -22.04
CA ASN A 63 -19.25 13.64 -21.10
C ASN A 63 -18.48 13.79 -19.77
N ASN A 64 -19.18 13.77 -18.63
CA ASN A 64 -18.51 13.74 -17.33
C ASN A 64 -17.55 12.55 -17.38
N ILE A 65 -16.26 12.76 -17.10
CA ILE A 65 -15.25 11.69 -17.13
C ILE A 65 -15.70 10.53 -16.23
N CYS A 66 -16.41 10.83 -15.15
CA CYS A 66 -16.96 9.85 -14.22
C CYS A 66 -18.16 9.07 -14.77
N ASP A 67 -18.77 9.49 -15.88
CA ASP A 67 -19.71 8.66 -16.65
C ASP A 67 -18.97 7.54 -17.40
N SER A 68 -17.73 7.81 -17.82
CA SER A 68 -16.89 6.88 -18.60
C SER A 68 -16.06 5.93 -17.73
N ILE A 69 -15.80 6.29 -16.46
CA ILE A 69 -15.07 5.43 -15.52
C ILE A 69 -15.87 5.18 -14.25
N LYS A 70 -15.95 3.91 -13.84
CA LYS A 70 -16.66 3.48 -12.62
C LYS A 70 -15.69 2.71 -11.71
N PRO A 71 -14.83 3.40 -10.96
CA PRO A 71 -13.86 2.76 -10.07
C PRO A 71 -14.59 1.88 -9.05
N SER A 72 -14.14 0.63 -8.88
CA SER A 72 -14.70 -0.24 -7.84
C SER A 72 -14.03 0.01 -6.50
N PHE A 73 -14.76 -0.21 -5.41
CA PHE A 73 -14.18 -0.04 -4.09
C PHE A 73 -13.05 -1.06 -3.87
N GLN A 74 -13.29 -2.35 -4.10
CA GLN A 74 -12.33 -3.39 -3.75
C GLN A 74 -11.06 -3.36 -4.60
N ASN A 75 -11.18 -3.08 -5.90
CA ASN A 75 -10.05 -3.19 -6.83
C ASN A 75 -9.36 -1.86 -7.13
N THR A 76 -10.02 -0.73 -6.86
CA THR A 76 -9.45 0.59 -7.15
C THR A 76 -9.27 1.43 -5.90
N ILE A 77 -10.36 1.72 -5.18
CA ILE A 77 -10.31 2.70 -4.09
C ILE A 77 -9.59 2.17 -2.86
N GLN A 78 -9.91 0.96 -2.41
CA GLN A 78 -9.27 0.36 -1.24
C GLN A 78 -7.74 0.23 -1.41
N PRO A 79 -7.21 -0.25 -2.55
CA PRO A 79 -5.77 -0.25 -2.79
C PRO A 79 -5.13 1.15 -2.78
N ILE A 80 -5.80 2.16 -3.35
CA ILE A 80 -5.31 3.55 -3.34
C ILE A 80 -5.17 4.04 -1.88
N PHE A 81 -6.21 3.85 -1.06
CA PHE A 81 -6.18 4.27 0.34
C PHE A 81 -5.16 3.47 1.16
N ALA A 82 -5.05 2.15 0.93
CA ALA A 82 -4.06 1.32 1.61
C ALA A 82 -2.62 1.76 1.31
N ALA A 83 -2.33 2.12 0.05
CA ALA A 83 -0.97 2.48 -0.38
C ALA A 83 -0.58 3.92 -0.03
N ASN A 84 -1.54 4.86 0.01
CA ASN A 84 -1.23 6.29 0.08
C ASN A 84 -1.76 6.99 1.34
N CYS A 85 -2.71 6.40 2.07
CA CYS A 85 -3.39 7.06 3.18
C CYS A 85 -3.24 6.27 4.49
N ALA A 86 -3.59 4.98 4.46
CA ALA A 86 -3.52 4.07 5.61
C ALA A 86 -2.11 3.50 5.82
N ILE A 87 -1.12 4.38 5.80
CA ILE A 87 0.29 4.06 6.00
C ILE A 87 0.70 4.31 7.46
N SER A 88 1.65 3.51 7.94
CA SER A 88 2.20 3.65 9.30
C SER A 88 2.71 5.08 9.54
N GLY A 89 2.40 5.64 10.71
CA GLY A 89 2.68 7.03 11.07
C GLY A 89 1.65 8.05 10.56
N CYS A 90 0.71 7.65 9.69
CA CYS A 90 -0.31 8.53 9.11
C CYS A 90 -1.72 8.04 9.50
N HIS A 91 -2.59 7.71 8.54
CA HIS A 91 -3.99 7.38 8.78
C HIS A 91 -4.26 5.87 8.86
N ASP A 92 -3.31 5.12 9.41
CA ASP A 92 -3.49 3.69 9.70
C ASP A 92 -4.21 3.48 11.05
N GLN A 93 -4.45 2.21 11.38
CA GLN A 93 -5.19 1.84 12.60
C GLN A 93 -4.45 2.24 13.89
N GLN A 94 -3.12 2.28 13.85
CA GLN A 94 -2.29 2.53 15.03
C GLN A 94 -2.05 4.02 15.26
N SER A 95 -1.64 4.73 14.22
CA SER A 95 -1.16 6.11 14.31
C SER A 95 -2.29 7.12 14.31
N LYS A 96 -3.36 6.84 13.54
CA LYS A 96 -4.60 7.62 13.51
C LYS A 96 -4.33 9.12 13.40
N ALA A 97 -3.44 9.55 12.50
CA ALA A 97 -3.08 10.95 12.35
C ALA A 97 -4.34 11.80 12.15
N ASP A 98 -4.40 12.92 12.87
CA ASP A 98 -5.57 13.81 12.97
C ASP A 98 -6.88 13.08 13.36
N GLY A 99 -6.78 11.95 14.08
CA GLY A 99 -7.91 11.13 14.52
C GLY A 99 -8.53 10.25 13.43
N ARG A 100 -7.94 10.18 12.23
CA ARG A 100 -8.55 9.51 11.05
C ARG A 100 -7.89 8.18 10.73
N ILE A 101 -8.71 7.23 10.29
CA ILE A 101 -8.28 5.89 9.87
C ILE A 101 -8.96 5.58 8.55
N TYR A 102 -8.24 5.05 7.56
CA TYR A 102 -8.80 4.71 6.24
C TYR A 102 -8.62 3.24 5.87
N LYS A 103 -9.07 2.33 6.74
CA LYS A 103 -8.90 0.87 6.57
C LYS A 103 -10.13 0.18 5.99
N THR A 104 -11.32 0.61 6.42
CA THR A 104 -12.58 -0.05 6.06
C THR A 104 -13.35 0.78 5.03
N PHE A 105 -14.29 0.12 4.34
CA PHE A 105 -15.22 0.81 3.43
C PHE A 105 -15.91 2.01 4.08
N LYS A 106 -16.45 1.85 5.30
CA LYS A 106 -17.16 2.93 6.01
C LYS A 106 -16.23 4.11 6.27
N GLN A 107 -15.05 3.84 6.80
CA GLN A 107 -14.04 4.84 7.08
C GLN A 107 -13.60 5.62 5.83
N ILE A 108 -13.33 4.92 4.73
CA ILE A 108 -12.93 5.54 3.46
C ILE A 108 -14.08 6.36 2.90
N LYS A 109 -15.30 5.81 2.87
CA LYS A 109 -16.49 6.51 2.38
C LYS A 109 -16.79 7.76 3.20
N ASP A 110 -16.73 7.67 4.52
CA ASP A 110 -16.93 8.83 5.40
C ASP A 110 -15.84 9.88 5.15
N GLY A 111 -14.58 9.45 5.05
CA GLY A 111 -13.44 10.32 4.74
C GLY A 111 -13.60 11.11 3.44
N VAL A 112 -14.10 10.45 2.40
CA VAL A 112 -14.34 11.08 1.09
C VAL A 112 -15.58 11.98 1.12
N ASN A 113 -16.70 11.52 1.69
CA ASN A 113 -17.98 12.22 1.57
C ASN A 113 -18.20 13.32 2.62
N ASN A 114 -17.65 13.16 3.82
CA ASN A 114 -17.98 13.99 4.99
C ASN A 114 -16.75 14.67 5.60
N GLU A 115 -15.55 14.35 5.12
CA GLU A 115 -14.29 14.85 5.66
C GLU A 115 -13.44 15.46 4.53
N PRO A 116 -12.33 16.14 4.83
CA PRO A 116 -11.63 16.94 3.83
C PRO A 116 -10.66 16.09 2.99
N VAL A 117 -10.92 14.79 2.73
CA VAL A 117 -9.98 13.96 1.96
C VAL A 117 -9.73 14.54 0.57
N LEU A 118 -10.79 14.84 -0.19
CA LEU A 118 -10.63 15.43 -1.53
C LEU A 118 -9.96 16.80 -1.46
N CYS A 119 -10.37 17.64 -0.52
CA CYS A 119 -9.79 18.96 -0.31
C CYS A 119 -8.28 18.89 0.00
N ALA A 120 -7.88 17.93 0.84
CA ALA A 120 -6.50 17.71 1.27
C ALA A 120 -5.60 17.16 0.15
N ILE A 121 -6.07 16.18 -0.63
CA ILE A 121 -5.27 15.58 -1.71
C ILE A 121 -5.20 16.46 -2.96
N LYS A 122 -6.18 17.36 -3.14
CA LYS A 122 -6.21 18.37 -4.21
C LYS A 122 -5.42 19.64 -3.88
N ASN A 123 -4.93 19.77 -2.64
CA ASN A 123 -4.28 20.99 -2.15
C ASN A 123 -5.18 22.24 -2.30
N GLU A 124 -6.47 22.07 -2.03
CA GLU A 124 -7.42 23.19 -2.05
C GLU A 124 -7.13 24.17 -0.91
N SER A 125 -7.43 25.45 -1.15
CA SER A 125 -7.19 26.50 -0.17
C SER A 125 -7.98 26.25 1.12
N GLY A 126 -7.34 26.41 2.27
CA GLY A 126 -7.96 26.18 3.59
C GLY A 126 -7.89 24.74 4.09
N CYS A 127 -7.31 23.82 3.33
CA CYS A 127 -7.12 22.42 3.74
C CYS A 127 -5.65 22.08 4.04
N LEU A 128 -5.46 21.13 4.95
CA LEU A 128 -4.13 20.58 5.21
C LEU A 128 -3.75 19.67 4.05
N GLN A 129 -2.74 20.10 3.28
CA GLN A 129 -2.21 19.35 2.15
C GLN A 129 -1.76 17.93 2.56
N MET A 130 -2.21 16.95 1.79
CA MET A 130 -1.82 15.55 1.93
C MET A 130 -1.32 14.98 0.60
N PRO A 131 -0.25 14.16 0.59
CA PRO A 131 0.54 13.72 1.75
C PRO A 131 1.44 14.83 2.32
N ARG A 132 1.58 14.91 3.66
CA ARG A 132 2.44 15.92 4.31
C ARG A 132 3.90 15.71 3.96
N GLY A 133 4.54 16.73 3.36
CA GLY A 133 5.95 16.66 2.94
C GLY A 133 6.26 15.61 1.88
N GLY A 134 5.23 14.96 1.33
CA GLY A 134 5.35 13.93 0.31
C GLY A 134 5.06 14.46 -1.09
N ARG A 135 5.23 13.58 -2.08
CA ARG A 135 4.79 13.87 -3.45
C ARG A 135 3.27 13.83 -3.51
N PRO A 136 2.61 14.78 -4.19
CA PRO A 136 1.17 14.70 -4.46
C PRO A 136 0.80 13.40 -5.17
N LEU A 137 -0.43 12.95 -4.95
CA LEU A 137 -0.98 11.84 -5.73
C LEU A 137 -1.09 12.27 -7.21
N PRO A 138 -0.91 11.35 -8.17
CA PRO A 138 -1.19 11.64 -9.57
C PRO A 138 -2.65 12.07 -9.78
N ASP A 139 -2.89 13.02 -10.69
CA ASP A 139 -4.24 13.51 -11.00
C ASP A 139 -5.19 12.37 -11.41
N SER A 140 -4.69 11.37 -12.13
CA SER A 140 -5.47 10.18 -12.50
C SER A 140 -5.91 9.32 -11.31
N THR A 141 -5.15 9.35 -10.22
CA THR A 141 -5.51 8.68 -8.95
C THR A 141 -6.56 9.50 -8.20
N ILE A 142 -6.37 10.82 -8.12
CA ILE A 142 -7.33 11.73 -7.48
C ILE A 142 -8.68 11.66 -8.23
N GLN A 143 -8.66 11.67 -9.56
CA GLN A 143 -9.85 11.53 -10.41
C GLN A 143 -10.61 10.22 -10.16
N LYS A 144 -9.93 9.11 -9.87
CA LYS A 144 -10.62 7.86 -9.51
C LYS A 144 -11.37 7.99 -8.18
N ILE A 145 -10.81 8.71 -7.20
CA ILE A 145 -11.47 8.96 -5.92
C ILE A 145 -12.68 9.88 -6.13
N GLU A 146 -12.53 10.96 -6.90
CA GLU A 146 -13.62 11.87 -7.27
C GLU A 146 -14.75 11.14 -8.00
N CYS A 147 -14.43 10.38 -9.05
CA CYS A 147 -15.44 9.65 -9.79
C CYS A 147 -16.11 8.55 -8.97
N TRP A 148 -15.41 7.94 -8.02
CA TRP A 148 -16.05 7.02 -7.08
C TRP A 148 -17.02 7.75 -6.15
N GLN A 149 -16.66 8.94 -5.64
CA GLN A 149 -17.57 9.79 -4.87
C GLN A 149 -18.81 10.17 -5.69
N GLU A 150 -18.62 10.67 -6.91
CA GLU A 150 -19.70 11.08 -7.81
C GLU A 150 -20.65 9.94 -8.15
N ASN A 151 -20.11 8.72 -8.31
CA ASN A 151 -20.90 7.50 -8.53
C ASN A 151 -21.60 6.98 -7.25
N GLY A 152 -21.62 7.74 -6.15
CA GLY A 152 -22.32 7.41 -4.91
C GLY A 152 -21.50 6.58 -3.91
N ALA A 153 -20.18 6.46 -4.15
CA ALA A 153 -19.26 5.66 -3.35
C ALA A 153 -19.79 4.22 -3.12
N PRO A 154 -20.03 3.43 -4.18
CA PRO A 154 -20.56 2.07 -4.08
C PRO A 154 -19.54 1.11 -3.48
N LYS A 155 -20.03 0.06 -2.79
CA LYS A 155 -19.23 -1.04 -2.25
C LYS A 155 -19.20 -2.21 -3.24
N ASN A 156 -18.60 -1.99 -4.40
CA ASN A 156 -18.48 -2.94 -5.51
C ASN A 156 -17.04 -3.36 -5.79
#